data_AF-A0ABD3QMP9-F1
#
_entry.id   AF-A0ABD3QMP9-F1
#
_cell.length_a   1.000
_cell.length_b   1.000
_cell.length_c   1.000
_cell.angle_alpha   90.00
_cell.angle_beta   90.00
_cell.angle_gamma   90.00
#
_symmetry.space_group_name_H-M   'P 1'
#
loop_
_entity.id
_entity.type
_entity.pdbx_description
1 polymer ?
#
loop_
_entity_poly.entity_id
_entity_poly.type
_entity_poly.pdbx_seq_one_letter_code
_entity_poly.pdbx_strand_id
1 'polypeptide(L)'
;MLVALLLWSSLHIANSDATALPTDEHGDYNGSDLIEWINSHPEGYVHPSLRIGRRIPGDSSSIIGTFVSSAPGAKPIEKDEVIATIPWDRMIGPGDEYSPTTFGSCQAIRNLASELKLGDNSQYAPYVRYLLTQSIEAMPGEWSKAGQMFLRQITADGELPPLDADWFEAAEYKNVWLNACRGSDDSIERLAYYLTSNRDEDTLMIPIYDMMNHSNDPDKLNTLSYKPNKVGDSFVFKASRRINPSEEIFNCYNRCHACSTHFREECETYSFRGTPDIFAHYGFVEEIPHYWWFDRNEGHQVTEIEFCLEKIAATGELSVSWINSTPGDHDKAFFVKHLERLKQIESNKEGLEGQLVQPDNENATSQEKMSRLEWEACWKYHNALITAIDAAIVSLNRIRRGNATAKLIVHDEYDIGDEL
;
A
#
# COMPACT_ATOMS: atom_id res chain seq x y z
N MET A 1 -37.38 -3.78 11.65
CA MET A 1 -35.95 -3.58 11.34
C MET A 1 -35.67 -4.29 10.03
N LEU A 2 -35.76 -3.56 8.91
CA LEU A 2 -35.25 -4.03 7.62
C LEU A 2 -33.77 -3.67 7.59
N VAL A 3 -32.90 -4.67 7.41
CA VAL A 3 -31.48 -4.46 7.12
C VAL A 3 -31.42 -3.98 5.67
N ALA A 4 -31.09 -2.71 5.47
CA ALA A 4 -30.80 -2.18 4.15
C ALA A 4 -29.39 -2.66 3.76
N LEU A 5 -29.30 -3.51 2.75
CA LEU A 5 -28.03 -3.76 2.05
C LEU A 5 -27.60 -2.45 1.41
N LEU A 6 -26.53 -1.85 1.93
CA LEU A 6 -25.78 -0.79 1.27
C LEU A 6 -25.06 -1.41 0.08
N LEU A 7 -25.72 -1.40 -1.08
CA LEU A 7 -25.08 -1.65 -2.37
C LEU A 7 -24.18 -0.45 -2.67
N TRP A 8 -22.88 -0.62 -2.50
CA TRP A 8 -21.88 0.33 -2.99
C TRP A 8 -22.07 0.47 -4.50
N SER A 9 -22.14 1.71 -4.99
CA SER A 9 -22.20 1.98 -6.43
C SER A 9 -20.81 1.80 -7.04
N SER A 10 -20.31 0.58 -7.04
CA SER A 10 -19.21 0.16 -7.90
C SER A 10 -19.59 0.55 -9.34
N LEU A 11 -18.63 0.98 -10.16
CA LEU A 11 -18.85 1.09 -11.61
C LEU A 11 -19.46 -0.24 -12.12
N HIS A 12 -20.78 -0.27 -12.29
CA HIS A 12 -21.46 -1.42 -12.84
C HIS A 12 -21.23 -1.36 -14.35
N ILE A 13 -20.07 -1.86 -14.77
CA ILE A 13 -19.89 -2.32 -16.15
C ILE A 13 -20.82 -3.53 -16.25
N ALA A 14 -22.06 -3.26 -16.67
CA ALA A 14 -23.13 -4.24 -16.73
C ALA A 14 -22.85 -5.26 -17.84
N ASN A 15 -21.96 -6.20 -17.55
CA ASN A 15 -21.86 -7.44 -18.30
C ASN A 15 -22.73 -8.46 -17.56
N SER A 16 -23.95 -8.70 -18.05
CA SER A 16 -24.98 -9.51 -17.39
C SER A 16 -24.60 -10.99 -17.19
N ASP A 17 -23.46 -11.40 -17.73
CA ASP A 17 -23.04 -12.80 -17.80
C ASP A 17 -21.77 -13.08 -16.98
N ALA A 18 -21.31 -12.12 -16.15
CA ALA A 18 -20.12 -12.32 -15.32
C ALA A 18 -20.33 -13.45 -14.29
N THR A 19 -19.42 -14.43 -14.30
CA THR A 19 -19.38 -15.52 -13.34
C THR A 19 -19.15 -14.95 -11.94
N ALA A 20 -20.03 -15.27 -10.99
CA ALA A 20 -19.87 -14.83 -9.60
C ALA A 20 -18.57 -15.39 -9.00
N LEU A 21 -17.87 -14.57 -8.21
CA LEU A 21 -16.72 -15.03 -7.43
C LEU A 21 -17.16 -16.15 -6.46
N PRO A 22 -16.35 -17.23 -6.30
CA PRO A 22 -16.65 -18.26 -5.32
C PRO A 22 -16.55 -17.70 -3.90
N THR A 23 -17.58 -17.92 -3.10
CA THR A 23 -17.64 -17.45 -1.71
C THR A 23 -17.60 -18.61 -0.72
N ASP A 24 -17.14 -18.33 0.50
CA ASP A 24 -17.29 -19.24 1.64
C ASP A 24 -18.72 -19.23 2.22
N GLU A 25 -18.93 -19.91 3.34
CA GLU A 25 -20.22 -19.95 4.06
C GLU A 25 -20.68 -18.57 4.58
N HIS A 26 -19.80 -17.58 4.62
CA HIS A 26 -20.08 -16.21 5.05
C HIS A 26 -20.36 -15.26 3.88
N GLY A 27 -20.22 -15.72 2.64
CA GLY A 27 -20.36 -14.89 1.45
C GLY A 27 -19.09 -14.10 1.10
N ASP A 28 -17.96 -14.39 1.75
CA ASP A 28 -16.68 -13.76 1.45
C ASP A 28 -15.97 -14.50 0.32
N TYR A 29 -15.30 -13.77 -0.58
CA TYR A 29 -14.46 -14.38 -1.62
C TYR A 29 -13.40 -15.28 -0.98
N ASN A 30 -13.36 -16.55 -1.41
CA ASN A 30 -12.51 -17.56 -0.77
C ASN A 30 -11.28 -17.96 -1.61
N GLY A 31 -11.12 -17.38 -2.81
CA GLY A 31 -9.96 -17.64 -3.67
C GLY A 31 -9.87 -19.03 -4.29
N SER A 32 -10.86 -19.91 -4.10
CA SER A 32 -10.76 -21.31 -4.52
C SER A 32 -10.57 -21.48 -6.03
N ASP A 33 -11.23 -20.67 -6.85
CA ASP A 33 -11.07 -20.68 -8.31
C ASP A 33 -9.67 -20.25 -8.74
N LEU A 34 -9.11 -19.24 -8.08
CA LEU A 34 -7.76 -18.76 -8.35
C LEU A 34 -6.69 -19.79 -7.96
N ILE A 35 -6.84 -20.39 -6.78
CA ILE A 35 -5.95 -21.44 -6.27
C ILE A 35 -5.98 -22.66 -7.20
N GLU A 36 -7.17 -23.11 -7.63
CA GLU A 36 -7.32 -24.21 -8.58
C GLU A 36 -6.68 -23.88 -9.93
N TRP A 37 -6.90 -22.67 -10.45
CA TRP A 37 -6.33 -22.23 -11.72
C TRP A 37 -4.80 -22.18 -11.70
N ILE A 38 -4.17 -21.73 -10.61
CA ILE A 38 -2.72 -21.78 -10.44
C ILE A 38 -2.24 -23.23 -10.37
N ASN A 39 -2.82 -24.06 -9.49
CA ASN A 39 -2.42 -25.46 -9.31
C ASN A 39 -2.69 -26.35 -10.53
N SER A 40 -3.54 -25.91 -11.47
CA SER A 40 -3.76 -26.61 -12.74
C SER A 40 -2.55 -26.56 -13.67
N HIS A 41 -1.65 -25.59 -13.47
CA HIS A 41 -0.41 -25.46 -14.23
C HIS A 41 0.66 -26.42 -13.67
N PRO A 42 1.46 -27.12 -14.50
CA PRO A 42 2.46 -28.09 -14.02
C PRO A 42 3.52 -27.54 -13.06
N GLU A 43 3.84 -26.25 -13.19
CA GLU A 43 4.78 -25.52 -12.32
C GLU A 43 4.07 -24.72 -11.22
N GLY A 44 2.74 -24.62 -11.28
CA GLY A 44 1.95 -23.85 -10.35
C GLY A 44 1.77 -24.57 -9.03
N TYR A 45 1.94 -23.85 -7.94
CA TYR A 45 1.79 -24.40 -6.60
C TYR A 45 1.21 -23.35 -5.67
N VAL A 46 0.23 -23.74 -4.86
CA VAL A 46 -0.26 -22.99 -3.71
C VAL A 46 -0.30 -23.95 -2.52
N HIS A 47 0.30 -23.55 -1.41
CA HIS A 47 0.36 -24.36 -0.22
C HIS A 47 -1.05 -24.75 0.25
N PRO A 48 -1.34 -26.04 0.53
CA PRO A 48 -2.70 -26.52 0.80
C PRO A 48 -3.31 -25.98 2.11
N SER A 49 -2.50 -25.34 2.96
CA SER A 49 -3.00 -24.67 4.16
C SER A 49 -3.30 -23.18 3.93
N LEU A 50 -3.01 -22.61 2.76
CA LEU A 50 -3.36 -21.23 2.45
C LEU A 50 -4.88 -21.11 2.23
N ARG A 51 -5.48 -20.04 2.75
CA ARG A 51 -6.83 -19.59 2.42
C ARG A 51 -6.83 -18.09 2.13
N ILE A 52 -7.75 -17.67 1.27
CA ILE A 52 -8.09 -16.26 1.06
C ILE A 52 -9.43 -16.00 1.76
N GLY A 53 -9.59 -14.82 2.36
CA GLY A 53 -10.86 -14.43 2.97
C GLY A 53 -10.69 -13.19 3.83
N ARG A 54 -11.70 -12.87 4.65
CA ARG A 54 -11.61 -11.75 5.59
C ARG A 54 -10.91 -12.13 6.89
N ARG A 55 -10.31 -11.14 7.55
CA ARG A 55 -9.75 -11.30 8.91
C ARG A 55 -10.84 -11.68 9.91
N ILE A 56 -12.00 -11.05 9.80
CA ILE A 56 -13.21 -11.38 10.55
C ILE A 56 -14.23 -11.89 9.52
N PRO A 57 -14.48 -13.21 9.44
CA PRO A 57 -15.40 -13.78 8.45
C PRO A 57 -16.82 -13.20 8.56
N GLY A 58 -17.39 -12.82 7.41
CA GLY A 58 -18.73 -12.24 7.28
C GLY A 58 -18.85 -10.76 7.63
N ASP A 59 -17.78 -10.12 8.11
CA ASP A 59 -17.75 -8.68 8.36
C ASP A 59 -17.24 -7.95 7.12
N SER A 60 -18.14 -7.31 6.36
CA SER A 60 -17.80 -6.60 5.14
C SER A 60 -16.83 -5.42 5.33
N SER A 61 -16.68 -4.91 6.55
CA SER A 61 -15.70 -3.88 6.90
C SER A 61 -14.32 -4.46 7.20
N SER A 62 -14.24 -5.77 7.44
CA SER A 62 -12.98 -6.45 7.71
C SER A 62 -12.16 -6.62 6.44
N ILE A 63 -10.86 -6.35 6.55
CA ILE A 63 -9.91 -6.47 5.45
C ILE A 63 -9.84 -7.90 4.90
N ILE A 64 -9.79 -8.03 3.56
CA ILE A 64 -9.47 -9.29 2.87
C ILE A 64 -7.96 -9.50 2.95
N GLY A 65 -7.55 -10.74 3.19
CA GLY A 65 -6.15 -11.12 3.23
C GLY A 65 -5.95 -12.60 2.94
N THR A 66 -4.70 -13.03 3.04
CA THR A 66 -4.30 -14.43 3.00
C THR A 66 -3.96 -14.94 4.39
N PHE A 67 -4.39 -16.15 4.72
CA PHE A 67 -4.21 -16.73 6.05
C PHE A 67 -3.82 -18.19 5.95
N VAL A 68 -3.21 -18.72 7.01
CA VAL A 68 -3.19 -20.17 7.22
C VAL A 68 -4.56 -20.62 7.70
N SER A 69 -5.10 -21.66 7.08
CA SER A 69 -6.40 -22.23 7.39
C SER A 69 -6.52 -22.57 8.88
N SER A 70 -7.71 -22.35 9.43
CA SER A 70 -8.07 -22.72 10.80
C SER A 70 -8.85 -24.04 10.85
N ALA A 71 -9.06 -24.70 9.71
CA ALA A 71 -9.82 -25.95 9.63
C ALA A 71 -9.17 -27.05 10.50
N PRO A 72 -9.96 -27.99 11.05
CA PRO A 72 -9.42 -29.11 11.81
C PRO A 72 -8.34 -29.88 11.01
N GLY A 73 -7.13 -29.96 11.56
CA GLY A 73 -5.99 -30.61 10.91
C GLY A 73 -5.14 -29.70 10.01
N ALA A 74 -5.45 -28.40 9.94
CA ALA A 74 -4.58 -27.42 9.31
C ALA A 74 -3.17 -27.48 9.92
N LYS A 75 -2.17 -27.50 9.04
CA LYS A 75 -0.77 -27.53 9.42
C LYS A 75 -0.21 -26.11 9.39
N PRO A 76 0.76 -25.80 10.26
CA PRO A 76 1.56 -24.59 10.06
C PRO A 76 2.26 -24.65 8.70
N ILE A 77 2.61 -23.47 8.17
CA ILE A 77 3.60 -23.35 7.10
C ILE A 77 4.95 -23.19 7.79
N GLU A 78 5.89 -24.09 7.52
CA GLU A 78 7.20 -24.05 8.17
C GLU A 78 8.11 -23.00 7.51
N LYS A 79 9.13 -22.55 8.23
CA LYS A 79 10.13 -21.61 7.67
C LYS A 79 10.76 -22.19 6.39
N ASP A 80 10.97 -21.34 5.40
CA ASP A 80 11.54 -21.63 4.08
C ASP A 80 10.65 -22.50 3.18
N GLU A 81 9.47 -22.91 3.67
CA GLU A 81 8.47 -23.61 2.85
C GLU A 81 7.88 -22.67 1.80
N VAL A 82 7.66 -23.20 0.60
CA VAL A 82 7.01 -22.45 -0.48
C VAL A 82 5.56 -22.22 -0.09
N ILE A 83 5.11 -20.97 -0.14
CA ILE A 83 3.71 -20.62 0.05
C ILE A 83 2.99 -20.65 -1.29
N ALA A 84 3.58 -20.04 -2.33
CA ALA A 84 3.16 -20.27 -3.71
C ALA A 84 4.29 -20.12 -4.72
N THR A 85 4.10 -20.80 -5.86
CA THR A 85 4.85 -20.63 -7.10
C THR A 85 3.84 -20.23 -8.18
N ILE A 86 4.00 -19.03 -8.73
CA ILE A 86 3.12 -18.47 -9.76
C ILE A 86 3.85 -18.55 -11.11
N PRO A 87 3.38 -19.40 -12.03
CA PRO A 87 3.97 -19.51 -13.37
C PRO A 87 3.90 -18.22 -14.15
N TRP A 88 4.83 -18.02 -15.09
CA TRP A 88 4.91 -16.82 -15.92
C TRP A 88 3.60 -16.49 -16.66
N ASP A 89 2.97 -17.50 -17.26
CA ASP A 89 1.71 -17.37 -18.00
C ASP A 89 0.47 -17.20 -17.11
N ARG A 90 0.65 -17.15 -15.78
CA ARG A 90 -0.38 -16.84 -14.78
C ARG A 90 -0.23 -15.45 -14.17
N MET A 91 0.78 -14.68 -14.58
CA MET A 91 0.98 -13.28 -14.20
C MET A 91 0.60 -12.35 -15.36
N ILE A 92 0.19 -11.13 -15.03
CA ILE A 92 -0.03 -10.08 -16.03
C ILE A 92 1.09 -9.06 -15.85
N GLY A 93 1.92 -8.86 -16.89
CA GLY A 93 3.07 -7.97 -16.84
C GLY A 93 3.41 -7.39 -18.21
N PRO A 94 4.62 -6.85 -18.42
CA PRO A 94 5.01 -6.24 -19.69
C PRO A 94 5.30 -7.26 -20.81
N GLY A 95 5.25 -8.56 -20.52
CA GLY A 95 5.55 -9.62 -21.49
C GLY A 95 7.05 -9.71 -21.76
N ASP A 96 7.45 -9.73 -23.04
CA ASP A 96 8.85 -9.86 -23.46
C ASP A 96 9.73 -8.65 -23.05
N GLU A 97 9.11 -7.52 -22.69
CA GLU A 97 9.80 -6.31 -22.19
C GLU A 97 10.14 -6.36 -20.69
N TYR A 98 9.90 -7.50 -20.03
CA TYR A 98 10.19 -7.63 -18.60
C TYR A 98 11.68 -7.52 -18.28
N SER A 99 11.98 -6.76 -17.24
CA SER A 99 13.28 -6.72 -16.58
C SER A 99 13.07 -6.74 -15.07
N PRO A 100 13.85 -7.52 -14.31
CA PRO A 100 13.76 -7.55 -12.85
C PRO A 100 14.15 -6.22 -12.20
N THR A 101 14.79 -5.31 -12.93
CA THR A 101 15.22 -3.98 -12.44
C THR A 101 14.33 -2.83 -12.89
N THR A 102 13.23 -3.12 -13.59
CA THR A 102 12.27 -2.09 -14.02
C THR A 102 11.12 -2.03 -13.03
N PHE A 103 10.75 -0.82 -12.60
CA PHE A 103 9.80 -0.61 -11.50
C PHE A 103 8.50 0.08 -11.92
N GLY A 104 8.36 0.39 -13.21
CA GLY A 104 7.15 0.94 -13.82
C GLY A 104 7.11 0.61 -15.30
N SER A 105 5.93 0.30 -15.84
CA SER A 105 5.78 -0.03 -17.25
C SER A 105 4.41 0.35 -17.81
N CYS A 106 4.42 1.28 -18.77
CA CYS A 106 3.23 1.58 -19.57
C CYS A 106 2.67 0.32 -20.26
N GLN A 107 3.53 -0.62 -20.64
CA GLN A 107 3.11 -1.85 -21.32
C GLN A 107 2.41 -2.80 -20.35
N ALA A 108 2.88 -2.93 -19.12
CA ALA A 108 2.20 -3.72 -18.08
C ALA A 108 0.78 -3.18 -17.81
N ILE A 109 0.62 -1.86 -17.68
CA ILE A 109 -0.69 -1.20 -17.50
C ILE A 109 -1.62 -1.50 -18.68
N ARG A 110 -1.14 -1.37 -19.93
CA ARG A 110 -1.93 -1.67 -21.13
C ARG A 110 -2.35 -3.14 -21.20
N ASN A 111 -1.44 -4.04 -20.85
CA ASN A 111 -1.73 -5.47 -20.84
C ASN A 111 -2.81 -5.77 -19.79
N LEU A 112 -2.70 -5.22 -18.58
CA LEU A 112 -3.74 -5.36 -17.56
C LEU A 112 -5.08 -4.78 -18.03
N ALA A 113 -5.11 -3.55 -18.54
CA ALA A 113 -6.34 -2.93 -19.04
C ALA A 113 -7.01 -3.79 -20.14
N SER A 114 -6.22 -4.41 -21.01
CA SER A 114 -6.72 -5.29 -22.06
C SER A 114 -7.39 -6.54 -21.46
N GLU A 115 -6.75 -7.17 -20.47
CA GLU A 115 -7.31 -8.34 -19.78
C GLU A 115 -8.56 -8.00 -18.96
N LEU A 116 -8.58 -6.86 -18.28
CA LEU A 116 -9.77 -6.38 -17.57
C LEU A 116 -10.95 -6.14 -18.52
N LYS A 117 -10.71 -5.61 -19.73
CA LYS A 117 -11.75 -5.45 -20.77
C LYS A 117 -12.30 -6.78 -21.28
N LEU A 118 -11.51 -7.85 -21.25
CA LEU A 118 -11.95 -9.19 -21.66
C LEU A 118 -12.84 -9.86 -20.59
N GLY A 119 -12.66 -9.52 -19.31
CA GLY A 119 -13.43 -10.09 -18.21
C GLY A 119 -13.29 -11.61 -18.16
N ASP A 120 -14.41 -12.33 -18.19
CA ASP A 120 -14.43 -13.81 -18.20
C ASP A 120 -13.84 -14.45 -19.46
N ASN A 121 -13.64 -13.68 -20.54
CA ASN A 121 -12.96 -14.17 -21.74
C ASN A 121 -11.43 -14.08 -21.64
N SER A 122 -10.89 -13.47 -20.58
CA SER A 122 -9.46 -13.42 -20.33
C SER A 122 -8.90 -14.81 -20.04
N GLN A 123 -7.69 -15.11 -20.51
CA GLN A 123 -6.96 -16.31 -20.07
C GLN A 123 -6.62 -16.29 -18.56
N TYR A 124 -6.67 -15.09 -17.96
CA TYR A 124 -6.50 -14.80 -16.55
C TYR A 124 -7.85 -14.64 -15.82
N ALA A 125 -8.97 -15.13 -16.39
CA ALA A 125 -10.32 -14.85 -15.91
C ALA A 125 -10.51 -14.97 -14.38
N PRO A 126 -10.03 -16.01 -13.67
CA PRO A 126 -10.15 -16.08 -12.20
C PRO A 126 -9.53 -14.87 -11.49
N TYR A 127 -8.35 -14.43 -11.94
CA TYR A 127 -7.66 -13.28 -11.36
C TYR A 127 -8.31 -11.95 -11.79
N VAL A 128 -8.66 -11.82 -13.07
CA VAL A 128 -9.36 -10.63 -13.61
C VAL A 128 -10.69 -10.39 -12.87
N ARG A 129 -11.47 -11.43 -12.58
CA ARG A 129 -12.69 -11.30 -11.79
C ARG A 129 -12.41 -10.69 -10.42
N TYR A 130 -11.38 -11.17 -9.72
CA TYR A 130 -10.97 -10.60 -8.43
C TYR A 130 -10.53 -9.14 -8.57
N LEU A 131 -9.74 -8.80 -9.58
CA LEU A 131 -9.25 -7.45 -9.80
C LEU A 131 -10.39 -6.46 -10.08
N LEU A 132 -11.41 -6.89 -10.85
CA LEU A 132 -12.60 -6.10 -11.13
C LEU A 132 -13.48 -5.82 -9.89
N THR A 133 -13.30 -6.56 -8.79
CA THR A 133 -14.00 -6.26 -7.52
C THR A 133 -13.22 -5.31 -6.60
N GLN A 134 -11.98 -4.96 -6.94
CA GLN A 134 -11.18 -4.07 -6.11
C GLN A 134 -11.61 -2.61 -6.31
N SER A 135 -11.68 -1.86 -5.21
CA SER A 135 -11.92 -0.41 -5.27
C SER A 135 -10.61 0.35 -5.42
N ILE A 136 -10.65 1.42 -6.22
CA ILE A 136 -9.56 2.40 -6.34
C ILE A 136 -9.79 3.63 -5.44
N GLU A 137 -10.94 3.73 -4.78
CA GLU A 137 -11.36 4.88 -3.95
C GLU A 137 -10.53 5.02 -2.67
N ALA A 138 -9.72 4.02 -2.32
CA ALA A 138 -8.83 4.12 -1.17
C ALA A 138 -7.70 5.14 -1.40
N MET A 139 -7.29 5.38 -2.65
CA MET A 139 -6.11 6.20 -2.95
C MET A 139 -6.45 7.69 -3.00
N PRO A 140 -5.64 8.56 -2.34
CA PRO A 140 -5.83 10.01 -2.37
C PRO A 140 -6.02 10.64 -3.75
N GLY A 141 -5.38 10.09 -4.79
CA GLY A 141 -5.55 10.58 -6.16
C GLY A 141 -6.96 10.40 -6.73
N GLU A 142 -7.72 9.41 -6.25
CA GLU A 142 -9.08 9.10 -6.65
C GLU A 142 -10.15 9.67 -5.71
N TRP A 143 -9.74 10.31 -4.62
CA TRP A 143 -10.68 10.86 -3.64
C TRP A 143 -11.52 11.99 -4.22
N SER A 144 -12.66 12.24 -3.57
CA SER A 144 -13.45 13.43 -3.76
C SER A 144 -12.60 14.70 -3.66
N LYS A 145 -13.03 15.78 -4.32
CA LYS A 145 -12.33 17.07 -4.21
C LYS A 145 -12.25 17.56 -2.75
N ALA A 146 -13.29 17.30 -1.95
CA ALA A 146 -13.29 17.61 -0.52
C ALA A 146 -12.24 16.80 0.25
N GLY A 147 -12.13 15.49 -0.02
CA GLY A 147 -11.09 14.62 0.54
C GLY A 147 -9.69 15.13 0.22
N GLN A 148 -9.44 15.41 -1.06
CA GLN A 148 -8.16 15.93 -1.52
C GLN A 148 -7.82 17.30 -0.90
N MET A 149 -8.77 18.22 -0.82
CA MET A 149 -8.53 19.53 -0.20
C MET A 149 -8.27 19.44 1.30
N PHE A 150 -8.94 18.51 2.00
CA PHE A 150 -8.68 18.30 3.41
C PHE A 150 -7.31 17.66 3.65
N LEU A 151 -6.91 16.67 2.84
CA LEU A 151 -5.56 16.13 2.90
C LEU A 151 -4.51 17.22 2.61
N ARG A 152 -4.73 18.07 1.62
CA ARG A 152 -3.85 19.21 1.32
C ARG A 152 -3.74 20.18 2.49
N GLN A 153 -4.84 20.40 3.21
CA GLN A 153 -4.82 21.15 4.46
C GLN A 153 -3.96 20.43 5.52
N ILE A 154 -4.05 19.11 5.66
CA ILE A 154 -3.20 18.32 6.57
C ILE A 154 -1.73 18.42 6.17
N THR A 155 -1.41 18.40 4.88
CA THR A 155 -0.02 18.48 4.36
C THR A 155 0.51 19.91 4.23
N ALA A 156 -0.27 20.91 4.65
CA ALA A 156 0.08 22.32 4.53
C ALA A 156 0.45 22.74 3.09
N ASP A 157 -0.43 22.41 2.14
CA ASP A 157 -0.25 22.74 0.72
C ASP A 157 1.08 22.22 0.15
N GLY A 158 1.49 21.04 0.59
CA GLY A 158 2.73 20.37 0.17
C GLY A 158 3.99 20.76 0.96
N GLU A 159 3.89 21.53 2.06
CA GLU A 159 5.03 21.73 2.97
C GLU A 159 5.36 20.47 3.80
N LEU A 160 4.42 19.54 3.95
CA LEU A 160 4.60 18.24 4.59
C LEU A 160 4.27 17.13 3.57
N PRO A 161 4.82 15.91 3.75
CA PRO A 161 4.51 14.80 2.86
C PRO A 161 3.09 14.26 3.11
N PRO A 162 2.50 13.47 2.17
CA PRO A 162 2.97 13.27 0.80
C PRO A 162 2.84 14.57 -0.01
N LEU A 163 3.74 14.78 -0.98
CA LEU A 163 3.78 16.01 -1.75
C LEU A 163 2.62 16.06 -2.76
N ASP A 164 2.08 17.25 -3.02
CA ASP A 164 0.92 17.43 -3.92
C ASP A 164 1.16 16.82 -5.31
N ALA A 165 2.41 16.84 -5.79
CA ALA A 165 2.81 16.30 -7.09
C ALA A 165 2.49 14.81 -7.26
N ASP A 166 2.40 14.06 -6.15
CA ASP A 166 2.29 12.61 -6.15
C ASP A 166 0.83 12.14 -6.21
N TRP A 167 -0.13 12.98 -5.81
CA TRP A 167 -1.53 12.54 -5.64
C TRP A 167 -2.58 13.61 -5.96
N PHE A 168 -2.31 14.89 -5.76
CA PHE A 168 -3.33 15.92 -5.83
C PHE A 168 -3.90 16.06 -7.26
N GLU A 169 -5.23 16.12 -7.38
CA GLU A 169 -5.96 16.12 -8.65
C GLU A 169 -5.53 15.00 -9.61
N ALA A 170 -5.16 13.83 -9.09
CA ALA A 170 -4.63 12.72 -9.87
C ALA A 170 -3.43 13.14 -10.74
N ALA A 171 -2.55 14.00 -10.21
CA ALA A 171 -1.39 14.54 -10.92
C ALA A 171 -0.51 13.42 -11.50
N GLU A 172 -0.16 12.42 -10.69
CA GLU A 172 0.66 11.29 -11.13
C GLU A 172 -0.01 10.52 -12.29
N TYR A 173 -1.28 10.14 -12.14
CA TYR A 173 -2.05 9.48 -13.22
C TYR A 173 -2.05 10.31 -14.51
N LYS A 174 -2.31 11.62 -14.43
CA LYS A 174 -2.28 12.49 -15.61
C LYS A 174 -0.89 12.56 -16.25
N ASN A 175 0.15 12.72 -15.43
CA ASN A 175 1.52 12.90 -15.92
C ASN A 175 2.11 11.60 -16.47
N VAL A 176 1.93 10.49 -15.75
CA VAL A 176 2.47 9.19 -16.12
C VAL A 176 1.57 8.55 -17.17
N TRP A 177 0.30 8.30 -16.89
CA TRP A 177 -0.56 7.54 -17.79
C TRP A 177 -0.99 8.34 -19.02
N LEU A 178 -1.66 9.48 -18.83
CA LEU A 178 -2.23 10.22 -19.96
C LEU A 178 -1.15 10.87 -20.82
N ASN A 179 -0.12 11.45 -20.21
CA ASN A 179 0.91 12.19 -20.93
C ASN A 179 2.07 11.30 -21.37
N ALA A 180 2.80 10.66 -20.44
CA ALA A 180 3.99 9.90 -20.78
C ALA A 180 3.65 8.58 -21.50
N CYS A 181 2.71 7.80 -20.97
CA CYS A 181 2.26 6.54 -21.56
C CYS A 181 1.27 6.73 -22.71
N ARG A 182 0.76 7.94 -22.96
CA ARG A 182 -0.26 8.21 -23.99
C ARG A 182 -1.48 7.30 -23.85
N GLY A 183 -1.86 6.99 -22.61
CA GLY A 183 -3.06 6.25 -22.28
C GLY A 183 -4.32 7.08 -22.50
N SER A 184 -5.48 6.47 -22.30
CA SER A 184 -6.77 7.15 -22.33
C SER A 184 -7.37 7.28 -20.94
N ASP A 185 -8.30 8.23 -20.77
CA ASP A 185 -9.08 8.39 -19.54
C ASP A 185 -10.32 7.48 -19.51
N ASP A 186 -10.19 6.28 -20.08
CA ASP A 186 -11.18 5.20 -20.02
C ASP A 186 -11.22 4.61 -18.61
N SER A 187 -12.41 4.25 -18.11
CA SER A 187 -12.54 3.80 -16.72
C SER A 187 -11.81 2.50 -16.42
N ILE A 188 -11.68 1.59 -17.39
CA ILE A 188 -10.88 0.37 -17.22
C ILE A 188 -9.39 0.68 -17.27
N GLU A 189 -8.93 1.59 -18.13
CA GLU A 189 -7.52 1.99 -18.15
C GLU A 189 -7.11 2.73 -16.87
N ARG A 190 -7.99 3.58 -16.34
CA ARG A 190 -7.81 4.20 -15.02
C ARG A 190 -7.76 3.16 -13.91
N LEU A 191 -8.69 2.20 -13.90
CA LEU A 191 -8.66 1.07 -12.96
C LEU A 191 -7.34 0.29 -13.07
N ALA A 192 -6.90 -0.02 -14.29
CA ALA A 192 -5.65 -0.75 -14.53
C ALA A 192 -4.44 0.01 -13.98
N TYR A 193 -4.33 1.33 -14.25
CA TYR A 193 -3.26 2.16 -13.71
C TYR A 193 -3.20 2.06 -12.18
N TYR A 194 -4.33 2.29 -11.52
CA TYR A 194 -4.38 2.29 -10.07
C TYR A 194 -4.15 0.91 -9.45
N LEU A 195 -4.63 -0.16 -10.09
CA LEU A 195 -4.30 -1.53 -9.68
C LEU A 195 -2.81 -1.80 -9.82
N THR A 196 -2.17 -1.45 -10.94
CA THR A 196 -0.72 -1.63 -11.05
C THR A 196 0.03 -0.85 -9.98
N SER A 197 -0.31 0.41 -9.75
CA SER A 197 0.39 1.25 -8.77
C SER A 197 0.29 0.77 -7.33
N ASN A 198 -0.74 -0.01 -6.97
CA ASN A 198 -1.00 -0.41 -5.59
C ASN A 198 -0.94 -1.93 -5.32
N ARG A 199 -0.71 -2.75 -6.35
CA ARG A 199 -0.73 -4.22 -6.22
C ARG A 199 0.35 -4.93 -7.00
N ASP A 200 1.00 -4.25 -7.95
CA ASP A 200 2.07 -4.90 -8.68
C ASP A 200 3.30 -5.11 -7.80
N GLU A 201 4.13 -6.05 -8.24
CA GLU A 201 5.50 -6.16 -7.81
C GLU A 201 6.39 -5.73 -8.99
N ASP A 202 6.85 -4.48 -8.97
CA ASP A 202 7.82 -3.95 -9.93
C ASP A 202 7.44 -4.25 -11.40
N THR A 203 6.19 -3.98 -11.82
CA THR A 203 5.57 -4.29 -13.14
C THR A 203 4.83 -5.63 -13.30
N LEU A 204 4.78 -6.49 -12.28
CA LEU A 204 4.05 -7.76 -12.35
C LEU A 204 2.81 -7.77 -11.46
N MET A 205 1.63 -7.99 -12.05
CA MET A 205 0.41 -8.33 -11.32
C MET A 205 0.43 -9.83 -11.00
N ILE A 206 0.60 -10.16 -9.73
CA ILE A 206 0.86 -11.52 -9.26
C ILE A 206 -0.33 -11.99 -8.40
N PRO A 207 -1.14 -12.94 -8.89
CA PRO A 207 -2.25 -13.45 -8.11
C PRO A 207 -1.79 -14.10 -6.80
N ILE A 208 -2.64 -14.02 -5.77
CA ILE A 208 -2.39 -14.42 -4.36
C ILE A 208 -1.41 -13.50 -3.65
N TYR A 209 -0.30 -13.13 -4.29
CA TYR A 209 0.69 -12.21 -3.72
C TYR A 209 0.08 -10.85 -3.40
N ASP A 210 -0.65 -10.26 -4.35
CA ASP A 210 -1.32 -8.96 -4.22
C ASP A 210 -2.54 -8.95 -3.28
N MET A 211 -2.86 -10.11 -2.70
CA MET A 211 -3.90 -10.28 -1.67
C MET A 211 -3.32 -10.32 -0.26
N MET A 212 -2.00 -10.41 -0.12
CA MET A 212 -1.33 -10.36 1.18
C MET A 212 -1.36 -8.95 1.70
N ASN A 213 -1.72 -8.77 2.97
CA ASN A 213 -1.67 -7.44 3.55
C ASN A 213 -0.23 -7.03 3.89
N HIS A 214 -0.06 -5.72 3.96
CA HIS A 214 1.19 -5.09 4.32
C HIS A 214 1.46 -5.15 5.83
N SER A 215 2.69 -5.43 6.23
CA SER A 215 3.19 -5.12 7.57
C SER A 215 4.68 -4.81 7.57
N ASN A 216 5.05 -3.76 8.31
CA ASN A 216 6.43 -3.44 8.64
C ASN A 216 6.88 -4.03 9.98
N ASP A 217 5.94 -4.57 10.76
CA ASP A 217 6.24 -5.17 12.06
C ASP A 217 7.07 -6.46 11.83
N PRO A 218 8.34 -6.50 12.27
CA PRO A 218 9.22 -7.65 12.04
C PRO A 218 8.72 -8.94 12.71
N ASP A 219 7.87 -8.85 13.73
CA ASP A 219 7.27 -10.03 14.36
C ASP A 219 6.09 -10.58 13.54
N LYS A 220 5.41 -9.72 12.77
CA LYS A 220 4.30 -10.12 11.89
C LYS A 220 4.78 -10.57 10.52
N LEU A 221 5.76 -9.85 9.94
CA LEU A 221 6.29 -10.14 8.62
C LEU A 221 6.76 -11.60 8.52
N ASN A 222 6.22 -12.31 7.54
CA ASN A 222 6.40 -13.76 7.48
C ASN A 222 6.60 -14.32 6.07
N THR A 223 6.90 -13.47 5.08
CA THR A 223 7.15 -13.88 3.70
C THR A 223 8.47 -13.36 3.16
N LEU A 224 9.01 -14.08 2.16
CA LEU A 224 10.10 -13.66 1.28
C LEU A 224 9.65 -13.86 -0.15
N SER A 225 9.92 -12.89 -1.01
CA SER A 225 9.44 -12.84 -2.40
C SER A 225 10.62 -12.93 -3.34
N TYR A 226 10.52 -13.73 -4.39
CA TYR A 226 11.56 -13.95 -5.39
C TYR A 226 10.96 -13.74 -6.77
N LYS A 227 11.40 -12.67 -7.42
CA LYS A 227 10.93 -12.31 -8.76
C LYS A 227 11.50 -13.26 -9.83
N PRO A 228 10.82 -13.42 -10.97
CA PRO A 228 11.42 -14.02 -12.16
C PRO A 228 12.73 -13.32 -12.51
N ASN A 229 13.79 -14.06 -12.82
CA ASN A 229 15.05 -13.44 -13.29
C ASN A 229 14.93 -12.98 -14.75
N LYS A 230 14.01 -13.57 -15.50
CA LYS A 230 13.73 -13.33 -16.90
C LYS A 230 12.33 -13.83 -17.25
N VAL A 231 11.87 -13.45 -18.44
CA VAL A 231 10.64 -13.95 -19.06
C VAL A 231 10.62 -15.48 -19.04
N GLY A 232 9.49 -16.04 -18.60
CA GLY A 232 9.26 -17.49 -18.51
C GLY A 232 9.59 -18.11 -17.16
N ASP A 233 10.37 -17.44 -16.30
CA ASP A 233 10.63 -17.94 -14.94
C ASP A 233 9.40 -17.68 -14.05
N SER A 234 9.18 -18.53 -13.04
CA SER A 234 8.08 -18.38 -12.08
C SER A 234 8.40 -17.35 -11.00
N PHE A 235 7.38 -16.66 -10.49
CA PHE A 235 7.47 -15.92 -9.23
C PHE A 235 7.29 -16.89 -8.06
N VAL A 236 8.11 -16.78 -7.03
CA VAL A 236 8.04 -17.67 -5.86
C VAL A 236 8.01 -16.82 -4.61
N PHE A 237 7.14 -17.17 -3.66
CA PHE A 237 7.25 -16.63 -2.31
C PHE A 237 7.18 -17.72 -1.26
N LYS A 238 8.02 -17.56 -0.23
CA LYS A 238 8.29 -18.54 0.83
C LYS A 238 8.02 -17.94 2.20
N ALA A 239 7.82 -18.78 3.20
CA ALA A 239 7.68 -18.32 4.57
C ALA A 239 9.05 -17.92 5.16
N SER A 240 9.18 -16.69 5.68
CA SER A 240 10.42 -16.22 6.33
C SER A 240 10.58 -16.76 7.76
N ARG A 241 9.46 -17.19 8.36
CA ARG A 241 9.34 -17.84 9.66
C ARG A 241 8.19 -18.84 9.63
N ARG A 242 8.06 -19.67 10.67
CA ARG A 242 6.88 -20.51 10.84
C ARG A 242 5.61 -19.65 10.98
N ILE A 243 4.55 -20.03 10.28
CA ILE A 243 3.23 -19.37 10.29
C ILE A 243 2.20 -20.37 10.82
N ASN A 244 1.63 -20.12 11.99
CA ASN A 244 0.68 -21.06 12.61
C ASN A 244 -0.72 -20.97 11.99
N PRO A 245 -1.56 -22.01 12.14
CA PRO A 245 -2.98 -21.95 11.77
C PRO A 245 -3.67 -20.69 12.28
N SER A 246 -4.50 -20.07 11.44
CA SER A 246 -5.20 -18.80 11.68
C SER A 246 -4.33 -17.53 11.66
N GLU A 247 -3.00 -17.64 11.59
CA GLU A 247 -2.17 -16.46 11.35
C GLU A 247 -2.39 -15.93 9.92
N GLU A 248 -2.32 -14.60 9.80
CA GLU A 248 -2.30 -13.91 8.54
C GLU A 248 -0.90 -13.97 7.92
N ILE A 249 -0.86 -14.11 6.60
CA ILE A 249 0.36 -14.09 5.82
C ILE A 249 0.57 -12.65 5.36
N PHE A 250 1.63 -12.02 5.85
CA PHE A 250 1.97 -10.63 5.61
C PHE A 250 3.13 -10.51 4.65
N ASN A 251 3.04 -9.52 3.77
CA ASN A 251 4.14 -9.04 2.94
C ASN A 251 4.55 -7.63 3.36
N CYS A 252 5.66 -7.12 2.83
CA CYS A 252 6.13 -5.77 3.09
C CYS A 252 6.38 -5.05 1.77
N TYR A 253 5.54 -4.05 1.48
CA TYR A 253 5.57 -3.26 0.24
C TYR A 253 6.71 -2.25 0.17
N ASN A 254 7.36 -1.99 1.32
CA ASN A 254 8.52 -1.13 1.43
C ASN A 254 9.69 -1.82 2.17
N ARG A 255 9.90 -3.12 1.90
CA ARG A 255 10.91 -3.96 2.55
C ARG A 255 12.34 -3.40 2.46
N CYS A 256 12.62 -2.48 1.56
CA CYS A 256 13.97 -2.07 1.20
C CYS A 256 14.33 -0.66 1.65
N HIS A 257 13.45 0.03 2.38
CA HIS A 257 13.76 1.34 2.93
C HIS A 257 14.78 1.28 4.08
N ALA A 258 15.33 2.45 4.45
CA ALA A 258 16.34 2.62 5.50
C ALA A 258 15.97 2.02 6.87
N CYS A 259 14.68 1.91 7.17
CA CYS A 259 14.16 1.40 8.44
C CYS A 259 13.92 -0.10 8.46
N SER A 260 14.25 -0.80 7.38
CA SER A 260 14.03 -2.23 7.30
C SER A 260 15.09 -2.97 8.08
N THR A 261 14.68 -4.03 8.77
CA THR A 261 15.60 -4.97 9.44
C THR A 261 16.24 -5.94 8.46
N HIS A 262 15.76 -6.01 7.22
CA HIS A 262 16.32 -6.86 6.18
C HIS A 262 17.58 -6.22 5.57
N PHE A 263 18.58 -7.05 5.30
CA PHE A 263 19.81 -6.59 4.65
C PHE A 263 19.50 -6.09 3.25
N ARG A 264 20.04 -4.92 2.89
CA ARG A 264 19.89 -4.29 1.57
C ARG A 264 20.39 -5.18 0.42
N GLU A 265 21.22 -6.18 0.71
CA GLU A 265 21.69 -7.18 -0.27
C GLU A 265 20.59 -8.18 -0.67
N GLU A 266 19.55 -8.35 0.14
CA GLU A 266 18.39 -9.19 -0.15
C GLU A 266 17.24 -8.40 -0.82
N CYS A 267 17.49 -7.13 -1.13
CA CYS A 267 16.51 -6.23 -1.74
C CYS A 267 16.61 -6.26 -3.27
N GLU A 268 16.00 -7.28 -3.85
CA GLU A 268 15.83 -7.39 -5.29
C GLU A 268 14.71 -6.49 -5.83
N THR A 269 13.92 -5.85 -4.94
CA THR A 269 12.66 -5.17 -5.26
C THR A 269 12.77 -3.66 -5.02
N TYR A 270 12.03 -2.84 -5.80
CA TYR A 270 11.98 -1.38 -5.58
C TYR A 270 10.96 -1.02 -4.52
N SER A 271 11.21 -1.52 -3.32
CA SER A 271 10.34 -1.35 -2.16
C SER A 271 10.96 -0.31 -1.21
N PHE A 272 11.26 0.89 -1.70
CA PHE A 272 11.91 1.96 -0.91
C PHE A 272 10.94 3.02 -0.37
N ARG A 273 9.65 2.84 -0.60
CA ARG A 273 8.57 3.79 -0.26
C ARG A 273 8.53 4.12 1.23
N GLY A 274 8.49 5.40 1.59
CA GLY A 274 8.23 5.84 2.95
C GLY A 274 6.75 5.73 3.33
N THR A 275 6.44 5.99 4.60
CA THR A 275 5.06 6.06 5.10
C THR A 275 4.18 7.03 4.32
N PRO A 276 4.67 8.23 3.90
CA PRO A 276 3.87 9.09 3.03
C PRO A 276 3.55 8.47 1.67
N ASP A 277 4.50 7.76 1.07
CA ASP A 277 4.31 7.09 -0.22
C ASP A 277 3.34 5.91 -0.09
N ILE A 278 3.46 5.12 0.97
CA ILE A 278 2.48 4.05 1.26
C ILE A 278 1.06 4.62 1.37
N PHE A 279 0.91 5.76 2.05
CA PHE A 279 -0.39 6.40 2.14
C PHE A 279 -0.89 6.95 0.79
N ALA A 280 -0.04 7.61 0.02
CA ALA A 280 -0.42 8.17 -1.28
C ALA A 280 -0.79 7.09 -2.32
N HIS A 281 -0.06 5.97 -2.35
CA HIS A 281 -0.24 4.92 -3.35
C HIS A 281 -1.19 3.80 -2.92
N TYR A 282 -1.38 3.57 -1.62
CA TYR A 282 -2.20 2.47 -1.12
C TYR A 282 -3.37 2.90 -0.25
N GLY A 283 -3.45 4.18 0.15
CA GLY A 283 -4.58 4.71 0.91
C GLY A 283 -4.63 4.31 2.38
N PHE A 284 -3.55 3.75 2.93
CA PHE A 284 -3.47 3.36 4.32
C PHE A 284 -2.16 3.81 4.96
N VAL A 285 -2.15 3.89 6.29
CA VAL A 285 -0.93 4.04 7.08
C VAL A 285 -0.59 2.69 7.70
N GLU A 286 0.62 2.23 7.49
CA GLU A 286 1.14 1.00 8.08
C GLU A 286 1.28 1.08 9.60
N GLU A 287 1.53 -0.06 10.23
CA GLU A 287 1.97 -0.11 11.63
C GLU A 287 3.45 0.24 11.74
N ILE A 288 3.88 0.73 12.90
CA ILE A 288 5.28 1.03 13.19
C ILE A 288 6.11 -0.27 13.07
N PRO A 289 7.31 -0.23 12.45
CA PRO A 289 8.11 0.93 12.10
C PRO A 289 7.63 1.74 10.89
N HIS A 290 7.86 3.05 10.97
CA HIS A 290 7.58 4.02 9.91
C HIS A 290 8.87 4.61 9.38
N TYR A 291 8.88 4.93 8.09
CA TYR A 291 9.96 5.67 7.44
C TYR A 291 9.42 7.01 6.95
N TRP A 292 9.99 8.11 7.47
CA TRP A 292 9.54 9.46 7.15
C TRP A 292 10.63 10.25 6.46
N TRP A 293 10.24 10.97 5.42
CA TRP A 293 11.07 11.92 4.68
C TRP A 293 10.31 13.23 4.54
N PHE A 294 10.99 14.35 4.77
CA PHE A 294 10.42 15.70 4.70
C PHE A 294 11.33 16.60 3.88
N ASP A 295 10.74 17.30 2.90
CA ASP A 295 11.43 18.29 2.10
C ASP A 295 11.13 19.68 2.60
N ARG A 296 12.07 20.28 3.33
CA ARG A 296 11.94 21.68 3.72
C ARG A 296 12.52 22.58 2.64
N ASN A 297 11.65 23.36 2.01
CA ASN A 297 12.02 24.40 1.06
C ASN A 297 12.10 25.77 1.75
N GLU A 298 13.31 26.26 2.04
CA GLU A 298 13.56 27.63 2.52
C GLU A 298 14.28 28.44 1.44
N GLY A 299 13.52 29.04 0.52
CA GLY A 299 14.06 29.84 -0.58
C GLY A 299 14.74 28.97 -1.65
N HIS A 300 16.08 28.99 -1.70
CA HIS A 300 16.89 28.21 -2.65
C HIS A 300 17.55 26.98 -2.01
N GLN A 301 17.34 26.75 -0.72
CA GLN A 301 17.89 25.59 -0.02
C GLN A 301 16.77 24.59 0.24
N VAL A 302 16.92 23.40 -0.35
CA VAL A 302 16.15 22.22 -0.02
C VAL A 302 16.92 21.48 1.07
N THR A 303 16.27 21.20 2.19
CA THR A 303 16.82 20.33 3.23
C THR A 303 15.95 19.09 3.34
N GLU A 304 16.53 17.95 3.02
CA GLU A 304 15.90 16.64 3.20
C GLU A 304 16.10 16.19 4.65
N ILE A 305 15.00 15.86 5.32
CA ILE A 305 15.01 15.35 6.69
C ILE A 305 14.39 13.96 6.69
N GLU A 306 15.22 12.96 6.96
CA GLU A 306 14.82 11.56 6.93
C GLU A 306 15.03 10.89 8.29
N PHE A 307 14.06 10.07 8.71
CA PHE A 307 14.20 9.26 9.92
C PHE A 307 13.31 8.03 9.95
N CYS A 308 13.77 7.05 10.73
CA CYS A 308 12.99 5.89 11.14
C CYS A 308 12.31 6.15 12.47
N LEU A 309 11.02 5.84 12.55
CA LEU A 309 10.26 5.83 13.78
C LEU A 309 9.98 4.37 14.16
N GLU A 310 10.51 3.94 15.31
CA GLU A 310 10.39 2.57 15.81
C GLU A 310 9.74 2.56 17.19
N LYS A 311 9.09 1.45 17.55
CA LYS A 311 8.60 1.20 18.91
C LYS A 311 9.57 0.27 19.62
N ILE A 312 10.11 0.72 20.75
CA ILE A 312 11.01 -0.09 21.59
C ILE A 312 10.18 -1.20 22.23
N ALA A 313 10.40 -2.45 21.82
CA ALA A 313 9.61 -3.60 22.27
C ALA A 313 9.48 -3.71 23.81
N ALA A 314 10.55 -3.40 24.55
CA ALA A 314 10.59 -3.54 26.01
C ALA A 314 9.75 -2.50 26.76
N THR A 315 9.63 -1.27 26.24
CA THR A 315 8.99 -0.14 26.95
C THR A 315 7.73 0.36 26.26
N GLY A 316 7.56 0.05 24.97
CA GLY A 316 6.57 0.65 24.10
C GLY A 316 6.85 2.11 23.75
N GLU A 317 7.98 2.69 24.20
CA GLU A 317 8.38 4.05 23.84
C GLU A 317 8.75 4.15 22.35
N LEU A 318 8.51 5.32 21.77
CA LEU A 318 8.94 5.62 20.41
C LEU A 318 10.41 6.06 20.38
N SER A 319 11.12 5.59 19.37
CA SER A 319 12.52 5.92 19.09
C SER A 319 12.65 6.47 17.68
N VAL A 320 13.49 7.49 17.52
CA VAL A 320 13.82 8.10 16.22
C VAL A 320 15.28 7.82 15.90
N SER A 321 15.52 7.20 14.74
CA SER A 321 16.86 7.04 14.17
C SER A 321 16.98 7.96 12.95
N TRP A 322 17.91 8.92 13.00
CA TRP A 322 18.09 9.89 11.93
C TRP A 322 18.93 9.27 10.80
N ILE A 323 18.53 9.52 9.55
CA ILE A 323 19.26 9.08 8.36
C ILE A 323 20.15 10.23 7.88
N ASN A 324 21.38 9.91 7.46
CA ASN A 324 22.40 10.83 6.92
C ASN A 324 22.91 11.91 7.88
N SER A 325 22.04 12.73 8.48
CA SER A 325 22.43 13.80 9.40
C SER A 325 21.37 14.06 10.48
N THR A 326 21.81 14.60 11.62
CA THR A 326 20.88 15.06 12.67
C THR A 326 20.38 16.46 12.35
N PRO A 327 19.06 16.71 12.34
CA PRO A 327 18.53 18.04 12.05
C PRO A 327 18.94 19.11 13.07
N GLY A 328 19.07 20.34 12.57
CA GLY A 328 19.47 21.52 13.32
C GLY A 328 18.30 22.28 13.98
N ASP A 329 18.58 23.52 14.38
CA ASP A 329 17.60 24.39 15.05
C ASP A 329 16.46 24.85 14.14
N HIS A 330 16.76 25.09 12.87
CA HIS A 330 15.77 25.47 11.87
C HIS A 330 14.79 24.32 11.60
N ASP A 331 15.27 23.09 11.49
CA ASP A 331 14.44 21.89 11.23
C ASP A 331 13.51 21.61 12.42
N LYS A 332 14.03 21.78 13.64
CA LYS A 332 13.21 21.69 14.85
C LYS A 332 12.11 22.75 14.86
N ALA A 333 12.43 24.00 14.50
CA ALA A 333 11.45 25.08 14.45
C ALA A 333 10.35 24.79 13.41
N PHE A 334 10.73 24.25 12.26
CA PHE A 334 9.81 23.74 11.25
C PHE A 334 8.86 22.69 11.84
N PHE A 335 9.39 21.64 12.48
CA PHE A 335 8.55 20.61 13.11
C PHE A 335 7.61 21.18 14.18
N VAL A 336 8.08 22.09 15.04
CA VAL A 336 7.23 22.74 16.06
C VAL A 336 6.09 23.53 15.42
N LYS A 337 6.38 24.35 14.40
CA LYS A 337 5.37 25.11 13.64
C LYS A 337 4.28 24.17 13.10
N HIS A 338 4.68 23.08 12.44
CA HIS A 338 3.72 22.16 11.83
C HIS A 338 2.96 21.31 12.85
N LEU A 339 3.59 20.91 13.96
CA LEU A 339 2.90 20.21 15.06
C LEU A 339 1.80 21.06 15.68
N GLU A 340 2.07 22.34 15.94
CA GLU A 340 1.07 23.27 16.48
C GLU A 340 -0.12 23.42 15.52
N ARG A 341 0.15 23.59 14.23
CA ARG A 341 -0.88 23.67 13.19
C ARG A 341 -1.72 22.39 13.10
N LEU A 342 -1.09 21.21 13.12
CA LEU A 342 -1.81 19.93 13.08
C LEU A 342 -2.70 19.73 14.30
N LYS A 343 -2.25 20.14 15.50
CA LYS A 343 -3.06 20.14 16.73
C LYS A 343 -4.24 21.11 16.66
N GLN A 344 -4.10 22.25 15.96
CA GLN A 344 -5.22 23.15 15.72
C GLN A 344 -6.27 22.50 14.81
N ILE A 345 -5.86 21.77 13.76
CA ILE A 345 -6.78 21.00 12.91
C ILE A 345 -7.52 19.95 13.76
N GLU A 346 -6.78 19.19 14.57
CA GLU A 346 -7.34 18.18 15.50
C GLU A 346 -8.39 18.77 16.44
N SER A 347 -8.11 19.94 17.03
CA SER A 347 -9.05 20.63 17.93
C SER A 347 -10.39 21.01 17.29
N ASN A 348 -10.44 21.08 15.95
CA ASN A 348 -11.64 21.41 15.18
C ASN A 348 -12.27 20.18 14.51
N LYS A 349 -11.83 18.95 14.85
CA LYS A 349 -12.24 17.71 14.19
C LYS A 349 -13.76 17.55 14.08
N GLU A 350 -14.51 17.72 15.16
CA GLU A 350 -15.98 17.55 15.16
C GLU A 350 -16.68 18.56 14.23
N GLY A 351 -16.21 19.81 14.23
CA GLY A 351 -16.75 20.86 13.37
C GLY A 351 -16.44 20.62 11.90
N LEU A 352 -15.24 20.13 11.60
CA LEU A 352 -14.83 19.74 10.25
C LEU A 352 -15.61 18.52 9.76
N GLU A 353 -15.88 17.54 10.63
CA GLU A 353 -16.66 16.35 10.28
C GLU A 353 -18.05 16.72 9.77
N GLY A 354 -18.78 17.56 10.52
CA GLY A 354 -20.12 17.99 10.14
C GLY A 354 -20.17 18.84 8.86
N GLN A 355 -19.05 19.46 8.47
CA GLN A 355 -18.94 20.27 7.25
C GLN A 355 -18.56 19.43 6.04
N LEU A 356 -17.56 18.57 6.19
CA LEU A 356 -16.87 17.92 5.08
C LEU A 356 -17.39 16.52 4.79
N VAL A 357 -17.90 15.80 5.79
CA VAL A 357 -18.27 14.39 5.63
C VAL A 357 -19.71 14.25 5.18
N GLN A 358 -19.94 13.36 4.23
CA GLN A 358 -21.27 13.01 3.78
C GLN A 358 -22.03 12.23 4.88
N PRO A 359 -23.29 12.59 5.19
CA PRO A 359 -24.14 11.78 6.06
C PRO A 359 -24.39 10.38 5.48
N ASP A 360 -24.37 9.34 6.33
CA ASP A 360 -24.52 7.93 5.90
C ASP A 360 -25.82 7.61 5.15
N ASN A 361 -26.81 8.52 5.20
CA ASN A 361 -28.13 8.38 4.58
C ASN A 361 -28.28 9.14 3.25
N GLU A 362 -27.25 9.86 2.80
CA GLU A 362 -27.28 10.59 1.52
C GLU A 362 -26.53 9.79 0.44
N ASN A 363 -27.11 9.68 -0.74
CA ASN A 363 -26.45 9.03 -1.88
C ASN A 363 -25.20 9.80 -2.28
N ALA A 364 -24.06 9.10 -2.40
CA ALA A 364 -22.72 9.60 -2.71
C ALA A 364 -22.59 10.25 -4.11
N THR A 365 -23.29 11.36 -4.34
CA THR A 365 -23.37 12.00 -5.65
C THR A 365 -22.73 13.38 -5.70
N SER A 366 -22.47 14.02 -4.55
CA SER A 366 -21.77 15.31 -4.53
C SER A 366 -20.27 15.10 -4.32
N GLN A 367 -19.45 15.47 -5.30
CA GLN A 367 -18.00 15.61 -5.14
C GLN A 367 -17.59 16.71 -4.11
N GLU A 368 -18.58 17.41 -3.55
CA GLU A 368 -18.42 18.50 -2.57
C GLU A 368 -18.18 18.00 -1.14
N LYS A 369 -18.46 16.72 -0.85
CA LYS A 369 -18.25 16.10 0.46
C LYS A 369 -17.41 14.83 0.32
N MET A 370 -16.69 14.50 1.38
CA MET A 370 -15.87 13.30 1.45
C MET A 370 -16.65 12.12 2.01
N SER A 371 -16.25 10.92 1.58
CA SER A 371 -16.78 9.69 2.14
C SER A 371 -16.26 9.46 3.57
N ARG A 372 -16.91 8.56 4.31
CA ARG A 372 -16.43 8.13 5.63
C ARG A 372 -15.03 7.51 5.54
N LEU A 373 -14.77 6.73 4.48
CA LEU A 373 -13.48 6.09 4.23
C LEU A 373 -12.36 7.13 4.05
N GLU A 374 -12.59 8.14 3.21
CA GLU A 374 -11.64 9.25 2.97
C GLU A 374 -11.33 10.00 4.27
N TRP A 375 -12.36 10.31 5.07
CA TRP A 375 -12.22 10.97 6.36
C TRP A 375 -11.37 10.16 7.34
N GLU A 376 -11.67 8.87 7.49
CA GLU A 376 -10.92 7.97 8.37
C GLU A 376 -9.47 7.81 7.94
N ALA A 377 -9.21 7.68 6.63
CA ALA A 377 -7.88 7.62 6.07
C ALA A 377 -7.09 8.91 6.35
N CYS A 378 -7.69 10.09 6.12
CA CYS A 378 -7.09 11.39 6.45
C CYS A 378 -6.69 11.48 7.92
N TRP A 379 -7.55 11.08 8.86
CA TRP A 379 -7.24 11.14 10.29
C TRP A 379 -6.23 10.10 10.72
N LYS A 380 -6.22 8.91 10.11
CA LYS A 380 -5.18 7.92 10.35
C LYS A 380 -3.81 8.48 9.96
N TYR A 381 -3.71 9.13 8.80
CA TYR A 381 -2.50 9.80 8.35
C TYR A 381 -2.10 10.98 9.22
N HIS A 382 -3.04 11.88 9.53
CA HIS A 382 -2.82 13.02 10.42
C HIS A 382 -2.25 12.59 11.78
N ASN A 383 -2.81 11.54 12.40
CA ASN A 383 -2.33 11.02 13.69
C ASN A 383 -0.90 10.47 13.59
N ALA A 384 -0.60 9.74 12.51
CA ALA A 384 0.74 9.21 12.27
C ALA A 384 1.76 10.33 12.06
N LEU A 385 1.40 11.36 11.30
CA LEU A 385 2.21 12.54 11.04
C LEU A 385 2.48 13.35 12.33
N ILE A 386 1.46 13.59 13.17
CA ILE A 386 1.65 14.19 14.50
C ILE A 386 2.61 13.37 15.34
N THR A 387 2.41 12.05 15.37
CA THR A 387 3.23 11.13 16.17
C THR A 387 4.69 11.18 15.74
N ALA A 388 4.95 11.16 14.43
CA ALA A 388 6.28 11.24 13.85
C ALA A 388 6.96 12.58 14.17
N ILE A 389 6.28 13.70 13.94
CA ILE A 389 6.81 15.05 14.21
C ILE A 389 7.08 15.25 15.71
N ASP A 390 6.18 14.82 16.59
CA ASP A 390 6.37 14.92 18.04
C ASP A 390 7.57 14.08 18.51
N ALA A 391 7.68 12.83 18.03
CA ALA A 391 8.82 11.96 18.33
C ALA A 391 10.16 12.55 17.83
N ALA A 392 10.16 13.14 16.63
CA ALA A 392 11.31 13.86 16.07
C ALA A 392 11.75 15.03 16.99
N ILE A 393 10.81 15.87 17.43
CA ILE A 393 11.10 16.99 18.36
C ILE A 393 11.65 16.47 19.69
N VAL A 394 11.07 15.41 20.25
CA VAL A 394 11.54 14.79 21.51
C VAL A 394 12.97 14.27 21.33
N SER A 395 13.26 13.60 20.23
CA SER A 395 14.61 13.11 19.90
C SER A 395 15.63 14.26 19.84
N LEU A 396 15.33 15.34 19.09
CA LEU A 396 16.20 16.52 19.01
C LEU A 396 16.46 17.17 20.37
N ASN A 397 15.44 17.22 21.24
CA ASN A 397 15.59 17.72 22.61
C ASN A 397 16.51 16.84 23.46
N ARG A 398 16.44 15.52 23.32
CA ARG A 398 17.30 14.56 24.05
C ARG A 398 18.77 14.71 23.62
N ILE A 399 19.02 14.83 22.31
CA ILE A 399 20.36 15.02 21.74
C ILE A 399 21.02 16.29 22.29
N ARG A 400 20.31 17.43 22.27
CA ARG A 400 20.86 18.72 22.76
C ARG A 400 21.20 18.74 24.25
N ARG A 401 20.50 17.94 25.06
CA ARG A 401 20.78 17.82 26.50
C ARG A 401 22.02 16.94 26.79
N GLY A 402 22.60 16.32 25.77
CA GLY A 402 23.65 15.31 25.93
C GLY A 402 23.14 14.01 26.55
N ASN A 403 21.81 13.82 26.60
CA ASN A 403 21.16 12.67 27.25
C ASN A 403 21.00 11.47 26.29
N ALA A 404 21.31 11.66 25.01
CA ALA A 404 21.25 10.60 24.01
C ALA A 404 22.32 10.82 22.94
N THR A 405 22.96 9.74 22.51
CA THR A 405 23.66 9.70 21.22
C THR A 405 22.63 9.56 20.12
N ALA A 406 22.67 10.42 19.10
CA ALA A 406 21.90 10.19 17.90
C ALA A 406 22.32 8.83 17.31
N LYS A 407 21.37 7.90 17.16
CA LYS A 407 21.61 6.72 16.34
C LYS A 407 21.55 7.20 14.89
N LEU A 408 22.71 7.51 14.34
CA LEU A 408 22.87 7.91 12.96
C LEU A 408 22.95 6.66 12.10
N ILE A 409 22.04 6.51 11.15
CA ILE A 409 22.15 5.51 10.10
C ILE A 409 22.83 6.23 8.94
N VAL A 410 24.11 5.90 8.72
CA VAL A 410 24.87 6.37 7.57
C VAL A 410 24.74 5.31 6.50
N HIS A 411 24.12 5.65 5.37
CA HIS A 411 24.15 4.79 4.21
C HIS A 411 25.46 5.03 3.45
N ASP A 412 26.14 3.94 3.07
CA ASP A 412 27.15 4.05 2.03
C ASP A 412 26.44 4.50 0.74
N GLU A 413 26.84 5.65 0.19
CA GLU A 413 26.32 6.19 -1.07
C GLU A 413 26.43 5.10 -2.15
N TYR A 414 25.28 4.62 -2.62
CA TYR A 414 25.22 3.76 -3.79
C TYR A 414 24.77 4.61 -4.97
N ASP A 415 25.58 4.57 -6.02
CA ASP A 415 25.35 5.19 -7.32
C ASP A 415 24.15 4.49 -7.97
N ILE A 416 22.94 4.94 -7.67
CA ILE A 416 21.74 4.56 -8.42
C ILE A 416 21.87 5.32 -9.74
N GLY A 417 22.52 4.69 -10.72
CA GLY A 417 22.80 5.30 -12.00
C GLY A 417 21.55 5.97 -12.57
N ASP A 418 21.70 7.23 -12.97
CA ASP A 418 20.67 8.06 -13.60
C ASP A 418 20.18 7.42 -14.92
N GLU A 419 19.25 6.46 -14.85
CA GLU A 419 18.46 5.99 -15.99
C GLU A 419 16.97 6.02 -15.61
N LEU A 420 16.35 7.20 -15.81
CA LEU A 420 14.91 7.40 -15.95
C LEU A 420 14.57 7.81 -17.40
#